data_AF-A0A101QMA9-F1
#
_entry.id   AF-A0A101QMA9-F1
#
_cell.length_a   1.000
_cell.length_b   1.000
_cell.length_c   1.000
_cell.angle_alpha   90.00
_cell.angle_beta   90.00
_cell.angle_gamma   90.00
#
_symmetry.space_group_name_H-M   'P 1'
#
loop_
_entity.id
_entity.type
_entity.pdbx_description
1 polymer ?
#
loop_
_entity_poly.entity_id
_entity_poly.type
_entity_poly.pdbx_seq_one_letter_code
_entity_poly.pdbx_strand_id
1 'polypeptide(L)' 'MLNAAEAQIEAGAKDDSERARRRAELYAPPKGYRPRAGAAGRPRPAGMSVADAQALMAAMASEDARLMGR' A
#
# COMPACT_ATOMS: atom_id res chain seq x y z
N MET A 1 -11.83 -4.82 -3.67
CA MET A 1 -11.91 -5.63 -4.91
C MET A 1 -10.66 -6.49 -4.95
N LEU A 2 -10.79 -7.83 -4.89
CA LEU A 2 -9.66 -8.75 -5.07
C LEU A 2 -9.18 -8.65 -6.53
N ASN A 3 -7.87 -8.67 -6.75
CA ASN A 3 -7.31 -8.64 -8.11
C ASN A 3 -7.88 -9.82 -8.91
N ALA A 4 -8.43 -9.57 -10.11
CA ALA A 4 -9.10 -10.59 -10.91
C ALA A 4 -8.21 -11.82 -11.20
N ALA A 5 -6.88 -11.64 -11.21
CA ALA A 5 -5.90 -12.71 -11.34
C ALA A 5 -5.81 -13.64 -10.11
N GLU A 6 -5.92 -13.09 -8.89
CA GLU A 6 -5.87 -13.88 -7.66
C GLU A 6 -7.10 -14.78 -7.53
N ALA A 7 -8.27 -14.26 -7.92
CA ALA A 7 -9.53 -15.00 -7.91
C ALA A 7 -9.50 -16.22 -8.84
N GLN A 8 -8.86 -16.13 -10.01
CA GLN A 8 -8.74 -17.26 -10.94
C GLN A 8 -7.79 -18.35 -10.42
N ILE A 9 -6.69 -17.95 -9.77
CA ILE A 9 -5.72 -18.88 -9.18
C ILE A 9 -6.33 -19.63 -7.99
N GLU A 10 -7.16 -18.95 -7.19
CA GLU A 10 -7.86 -19.59 -6.06
C GLU A 10 -9.07 -20.42 -6.49
N ALA A 11 -9.78 -20.03 -7.55
CA ALA A 11 -10.93 -20.77 -8.08
C ALA A 11 -10.56 -22.18 -8.58
N GLY A 12 -9.30 -22.39 -8.98
CA GLY A 12 -8.80 -23.70 -9.40
C GLY A 12 -8.25 -24.58 -8.26
N ALA A 13 -8.34 -24.16 -7.00
CA ALA A 13 -7.84 -24.93 -5.86
C ALA A 13 -8.87 -25.98 -5.43
N LYS A 14 -8.43 -27.22 -5.22
CA LYS A 14 -9.30 -28.36 -4.88
C LYS A 14 -9.63 -28.42 -3.40
N ASP A 15 -8.74 -27.90 -2.56
CA ASP A 15 -8.90 -27.85 -1.11
C ASP A 15 -8.25 -26.59 -0.51
N ASP A 16 -8.54 -26.33 0.76
CA ASP A 16 -8.04 -25.14 1.46
C ASP A 16 -6.53 -25.21 1.73
N SER A 17 -5.95 -26.41 1.77
CA SER A 17 -4.51 -26.59 1.92
C SER A 17 -3.77 -26.17 0.65
N GLU A 18 -4.33 -26.48 -0.51
CA GLU A 18 -3.84 -26.08 -1.82
C GLU A 18 -4.00 -24.58 -2.03
N ARG A 19 -5.12 -24.01 -1.58
CA ARG A 19 -5.33 -22.56 -1.56
C ARG A 19 -4.27 -21.85 -0.72
N ALA A 20 -3.96 -22.37 0.46
CA ALA A 20 -2.93 -21.82 1.34
C ALA A 20 -1.53 -21.92 0.71
N ARG A 21 -1.19 -23.05 0.07
CA ARG A 21 0.09 -23.21 -0.66
C ARG A 21 0.21 -22.24 -1.82
N ARG A 22 -0.81 -22.12 -2.67
CA ARG A 22 -0.82 -21.18 -3.80
C ARG A 22 -0.68 -19.73 -3.34
N ARG A 23 -1.34 -19.34 -2.24
CA ARG A 23 -1.14 -18.02 -1.63
C ARG A 23 0.29 -17.83 -1.13
N ALA A 24 0.84 -18.82 -0.45
CA ALA A 24 2.21 -18.76 0.04
C ALA A 24 3.22 -18.61 -1.11
N GLU A 25 3.02 -19.30 -2.23
CA GLU A 25 3.85 -19.18 -3.43
C GLU A 25 3.68 -17.84 -4.14
N LEU A 26 2.43 -17.34 -4.25
CA LEU A 26 2.12 -16.08 -4.94
C LEU A 26 2.74 -14.87 -4.23
N TYR A 27 2.74 -14.88 -2.90
CA TYR A 27 3.34 -13.82 -2.09
C TYR A 27 4.75 -14.17 -1.58
N ALA A 28 5.32 -15.28 -2.02
CA ALA A 28 6.69 -15.63 -1.67
C ALA A 28 7.66 -14.60 -2.27
N PRO A 29 8.71 -14.23 -1.52
CA PRO A 29 9.80 -13.48 -2.11
C PRO A 29 10.42 -14.28 -3.28
N PRO A 30 10.86 -13.61 -4.36
CA PRO A 30 11.57 -14.28 -5.45
C PRO A 30 12.79 -15.05 -4.95
N LYS A 31 13.13 -16.15 -5.62
CA LYS A 31 14.33 -16.94 -5.29
C LYS A 31 15.57 -16.03 -5.31
N GLY A 32 16.31 -16.02 -4.20
CA GLY A 32 17.48 -15.16 -4.04
C GLY A 32 17.20 -13.78 -3.43
N TYR A 33 15.93 -13.46 -3.13
CA TYR A 33 15.60 -12.27 -2.35
C TYR A 33 16.15 -12.42 -0.93
N ARG A 34 17.26 -11.73 -0.65
CA ARG A 34 17.79 -11.53 0.69
C ARG A 34 17.33 -10.14 1.13
N PRO A 35 16.39 -10.01 2.08
CA PRO A 35 16.12 -8.71 2.68
C PRO A 35 17.44 -8.18 3.21
N ARG A 36 17.82 -6.98 2.76
CA ARG A 36 19.07 -6.34 3.17
C ARG A 36 19.13 -6.34 4.70
N ALA A 37 20.23 -6.77 5.30
CA ALA A 37 20.37 -6.71 6.75
C ALA A 37 20.12 -5.26 7.22
N GLY A 38 19.06 -5.04 8.00
CA GLY A 38 18.56 -3.70 8.35
C GLY A 38 17.27 -3.25 7.64
N ALA A 39 16.68 -4.07 6.76
CA ALA A 39 15.36 -3.82 6.16
C ALA A 39 14.19 -4.00 7.14
N ALA A 40 14.44 -4.56 8.33
CA ALA A 40 13.61 -4.31 9.52
C ALA A 40 13.84 -2.88 10.05
N GLY A 41 14.03 -1.93 9.13
CA GLY A 41 14.14 -0.51 9.41
C GLY A 41 12.81 -0.11 9.99
N ARG A 42 12.86 0.28 11.27
CA ARG A 42 11.79 0.95 12.00
C ARG A 42 10.95 1.78 11.02
N PRO A 43 9.63 1.59 10.94
CA PRO A 43 8.82 2.32 9.99
C PRO A 43 9.12 3.81 10.16
N ARG A 44 9.55 4.47 9.07
CA ARG A 44 9.66 5.92 9.08
C ARG A 44 8.30 6.46 9.52
N PRO A 45 8.23 7.38 10.48
CA PRO A 45 6.95 7.91 10.91
C PRO A 45 6.24 8.45 9.66
N ALA A 46 5.09 7.87 9.33
CA ALA A 46 4.21 8.33 8.25
C ALA A 46 3.46 9.60 8.70
N GLY A 47 4.19 10.52 9.33
CA GLY A 47 3.68 11.79 9.81
C GLY A 47 3.94 12.86 8.78
N MET A 48 2.92 13.64 8.48
CA MET A 48 3.06 14.88 7.72
C MET A 48 4.00 15.82 8.48
N SER A 49 4.99 16.40 7.79
CA SER A 49 5.83 17.40 8.45
C SER A 49 5.01 18.67 8.74
N VAL A 50 5.45 19.47 9.72
CA VAL A 50 4.80 20.75 10.01
C VAL A 50 4.78 21.66 8.78
N ALA A 51 5.83 21.60 7.95
CA ALA A 51 5.91 22.36 6.71
C ALA A 51 4.86 21.88 5.69
N ASP A 52 4.67 20.57 5.54
CA ASP A 52 3.66 20.01 4.64
C ASP A 52 2.25 20.38 5.12
N ALA A 53 1.99 20.35 6.43
CA ALA A 53 0.70 20.74 6.99
C ALA A 53 0.40 22.23 6.75
N GLN A 54 1.41 23.11 6.89
CA GLN A 54 1.29 24.54 6.59
C GLN A 54 1.01 24.78 5.11
N ALA A 55 1.67 24.06 4.21
CA ALA A 55 1.44 24.14 2.77
C ALA A 55 0.00 23.74 2.41
N LEU A 56 -0.53 22.68 3.04
CA LEU A 56 -1.90 22.22 2.82
C LEU A 56 -2.93 23.27 3.30
N MET A 57 -2.71 23.85 4.48
CA MET A 57 -3.58 24.91 5.01
C MET A 57 -3.58 26.17 4.13
N ALA A 58 -2.42 26.56 3.62
CA ALA A 58 -2.30 27.70 2.70
C ALA A 58 -3.02 27.45 1.36
N ALA A 59 -2.91 26.23 0.82
CA ALA A 59 -3.64 25.84 -0.38
C ALA A 59 -5.16 25.90 -0.16
N MET A 60 -5.65 25.37 0.97
CA MET A 60 -7.07 25.38 1.31
C MET A 60 -7.62 26.81 1.46
N ALA A 61 -6.88 27.70 2.15
CA ALA A 61 -7.27 29.10 2.28
C ALA A 61 -7.34 29.83 0.92
N SER A 62 -6.43 29.50 0.00
CA SER A 62 -6.44 30.06 -1.36
C SER A 62 -7.64 29.57 -2.18
N GLU A 63 -8.08 28.33 -1.95
CA GLU A 63 -9.22 27.74 -2.64
C GLU A 63 -10.54 28.28 -2.10
N ASP A 64 -10.65 28.45 -0.77
CA ASP A 64 -11.80 29.09 -0.14
C ASP A 64 -11.97 30.55 -0.59
N ALA A 65 -10.88 31.31 -0.69
CA ALA A 65 -10.92 32.67 -1.21
C ALA A 65 -11.39 32.74 -2.68
N ARG A 66 -11.06 31.74 -3.50
CA ARG A 66 -11.55 31.63 -4.89
C ARG A 66 -13.04 31.27 -4.95
N LEU A 67 -13.52 30.47 -4.01
CA LEU A 67 -14.91 30.04 -3.95
C LEU A 67 -15.83 31.13 -3.38
N MET A 68 -15.35 31.91 -2.40
CA MET A 68 -16.11 33.00 -1.76
C MET A 68 -16.08 34.32 -2.53
N GLY A 69 -15.19 34.48 -3.52
CA GLY A 69 -15.05 35.70 -4.32
C GLY A 69 -16.01 35.83 -5.52
N ARG A 70 -17.18 35.19 -5.50
CA ARG A 70 -18.18 35.28 -6.59
C ARG A 70 -19.47 35.96 -6.12
#